data_AF-A0A0G8K2S7-F1
#
_entry.id   AF-A0A0G8K2S7-F1
#
_cell.length_a   1.000
_cell.length_b   1.000
_cell.length_c   1.000
_cell.angle_alpha   90.00
_cell.angle_beta   90.00
_cell.angle_gamma   90.00
#
_symmetry.space_group_name_H-M   'P 1'
#
loop_
_entity.id
_entity.type
_entity.pdbx_description
1 polymer ?
#
loop_
_entity_poly.entity_id
_entity_poly.type
_entity_poly.pdbx_seq_one_letter_code
_entity_poly.pdbx_strand_id
1 'polypeptide(L)'
;MTGKVYIANISASAATYSINNTPVSTPARPMNSATCTPYFVIVARSRYPDPSGTFATGSNDFYVQFADTIPPEHKQIDCVVVIPDSSSIDDDLILYVFRNSVSLLSSRGIVLPDTTPAA
;
A
#
# COMPACT_ATOMS: atom_id res chain seq x y z
N MET A 1 -2.40 13.85 -15.78
CA MET A 1 -3.46 13.25 -14.94
C MET A 1 -2.83 12.94 -13.58
N THR A 2 -3.61 12.64 -12.54
CA THR A 2 -3.04 12.10 -11.29
C THR A 2 -3.15 10.58 -11.34
N GLY A 3 -2.01 9.88 -11.36
CA GLY A 3 -1.99 8.43 -11.24
C GLY A 3 -2.52 7.97 -9.88
N LYS A 4 -2.76 6.67 -9.74
CA LYS A 4 -3.28 6.06 -8.52
C LYS A 4 -2.35 4.98 -8.00
N VAL A 5 -2.44 4.72 -6.70
CA VAL A 5 -1.91 3.51 -6.08
C VAL A 5 -3.10 2.64 -5.67
N TYR A 6 -3.16 1.44 -6.23
CA TYR A 6 -4.14 0.41 -5.90
C TYR A 6 -3.53 -0.49 -4.82
N ILE A 7 -3.96 -0.32 -3.57
CA ILE A 7 -3.50 -1.15 -2.46
C ILE A 7 -4.31 -2.44 -2.43
N ALA A 8 -3.68 -3.56 -2.74
CA ALA A 8 -4.26 -4.90 -2.71
C ALA A 8 -4.03 -5.54 -1.33
N ASN A 9 -5.08 -5.72 -0.54
CA ASN A 9 -4.97 -6.49 0.70
C ASN A 9 -4.97 -7.99 0.38
N ILE A 10 -3.81 -8.64 0.50
CA ILE A 10 -3.68 -10.09 0.26
C ILE A 10 -3.94 -10.89 1.54
N SER A 11 -3.99 -10.22 2.69
CA SER A 11 -4.24 -10.91 3.95
C SER A 11 -5.68 -11.42 4.06
N ALA A 12 -5.86 -12.42 4.92
CA ALA A 12 -7.18 -12.92 5.33
C ALA A 12 -7.88 -12.01 6.35
N SER A 13 -7.28 -10.88 6.72
CA SER A 13 -7.79 -9.93 7.70
C SER A 13 -8.25 -8.64 7.07
N ALA A 14 -9.23 -7.98 7.68
CA ALA A 14 -9.45 -6.57 7.44
C ALA A 14 -8.24 -5.76 7.92
N ALA A 15 -8.00 -4.60 7.32
CA ALA A 15 -6.89 -3.74 7.68
C ALA A 15 -7.29 -2.26 7.62
N THR A 16 -6.52 -1.44 8.33
CA THR A 16 -6.51 0.02 8.18
C THR A 16 -5.13 0.46 7.73
N TYR A 17 -5.09 1.43 6.82
CA TYR A 17 -3.84 1.96 6.27
C TYR A 17 -3.65 3.42 6.64
N SER A 18 -2.41 3.83 6.85
CA SER A 18 -2.03 5.23 6.94
C SER A 18 -0.82 5.51 6.06
N ILE A 19 -0.81 6.69 5.42
CA ILE A 19 0.29 7.17 4.57
C ILE A 19 0.76 8.51 5.14
N ASN A 20 2.04 8.62 5.46
CA ASN A 20 2.64 9.82 6.08
C ASN A 20 1.80 10.29 7.29
N ASN A 21 1.50 9.34 8.19
CA ASN A 21 0.65 9.52 9.39
C ASN A 21 -0.80 9.96 9.13
N THR A 22 -1.27 9.95 7.88
CA THR A 22 -2.65 10.27 7.53
C THR A 22 -3.44 9.00 7.25
N PRO A 23 -4.55 8.75 7.97
CA PRO A 23 -5.39 7.57 7.74
C PRO A 23 -6.03 7.58 6.35
N VAL A 24 -5.98 6.43 5.67
CA VAL A 24 -6.75 6.19 4.45
C VAL A 24 -8.18 5.84 4.86
N SER A 25 -9.14 6.67 4.50
CA SER A 25 -10.54 6.54 4.93
C SER A 25 -11.28 5.33 4.33
N THR A 26 -10.77 4.79 3.21
CA THR A 26 -11.40 3.67 2.53
C THR A 26 -11.07 2.37 3.29
N PRO A 27 -12.08 1.56 3.66
CA PRO A 27 -11.86 0.34 4.42
C PRO A 27 -11.11 -0.71 3.60
N ALA A 28 -10.09 -1.35 4.17
CA ALA A 28 -9.41 -2.48 3.55
C ALA A 28 -10.05 -3.80 3.99
N ARG A 29 -10.59 -4.54 3.02
CA ARG A 29 -11.23 -5.85 3.27
C ARG A 29 -10.25 -6.99 3.03
N PRO A 30 -10.44 -8.15 3.67
CA PRO A 30 -9.69 -9.36 3.33
C PRO A 30 -9.79 -9.70 1.85
N MET A 31 -8.77 -10.40 1.34
CA MET A 31 -8.87 -11.08 0.04
C MET A 31 -10.01 -12.10 0.05
N ASN A 32 -10.76 -12.19 -1.04
CA ASN A 32 -11.74 -13.25 -1.21
C ASN A 32 -11.01 -14.60 -1.39
N SER A 33 -11.15 -15.50 -0.42
CA SER A 33 -10.47 -16.80 -0.42
C SER A 33 -10.99 -17.77 -1.49
N ALA A 34 -12.26 -17.64 -1.91
CA ALA A 34 -12.84 -18.52 -2.92
C ALA A 34 -12.38 -18.19 -4.34
N THR A 35 -12.08 -16.93 -4.62
CA THR A 35 -11.69 -16.44 -5.96
C THR A 35 -10.24 -15.98 -6.02
N CYS A 36 -9.51 -16.01 -4.90
CA CYS A 36 -8.18 -15.43 -4.73
C CYS A 36 -8.10 -13.97 -5.25
N THR A 37 -9.20 -13.22 -5.16
CA THR A 37 -9.30 -11.86 -5.69
C THR A 37 -9.13 -10.85 -4.56
N PRO A 38 -8.13 -9.95 -4.62
CA PRO A 38 -7.94 -8.95 -3.59
C PRO A 38 -8.98 -7.83 -3.68
N TYR A 39 -9.27 -7.23 -2.54
CA TYR A 39 -9.98 -5.96 -2.51
C TYR A 39 -8.96 -4.82 -2.66
N PHE A 40 -9.23 -3.91 -3.60
CA PHE A 40 -8.36 -2.77 -3.87
C PHE A 40 -8.85 -1.51 -3.16
N VAL A 41 -7.99 -0.93 -2.32
CA VAL A 41 -8.15 0.44 -1.84
C VAL A 41 -7.44 1.37 -2.82
N ILE A 42 -8.15 2.38 -3.31
CA ILE A 42 -7.61 3.31 -4.31
C ILE A 42 -7.17 4.58 -3.62
N VAL A 43 -5.89 4.92 -3.74
CA VAL A 43 -5.31 6.15 -3.19
C VAL A 43 -4.76 6.99 -4.33
N ALA A 44 -4.96 8.31 -4.27
CA ALA A 44 -4.38 9.22 -5.24
C ALA A 44 -2.85 9.26 -5.10
N ARG A 45 -2.16 9.45 -6.22
CA ARG A 45 -0.72 9.72 -6.25
C ARG A 45 -0.48 11.15 -6.69
N SER A 46 0.50 11.78 -6.07
CA SER A 46 0.91 13.15 -6.33
C SER A 46 2.42 13.21 -6.56
N ARG A 47 2.90 14.31 -7.15
CA ARG A 47 4.35 14.58 -7.22
C ARG A 47 4.89 15.06 -5.86
N TYR A 48 4.00 15.64 -5.05
CA TYR A 48 4.31 16.25 -3.76
C TYR A 48 3.50 15.52 -2.66
N PRO A 49 3.91 15.59 -1.39
CA PRO A 49 3.19 14.95 -0.27
C PRO A 49 1.79 15.54 0.01
N ASP A 50 1.38 16.57 -0.74
CA ASP A 50 0.05 17.15 -0.69
C ASP A 50 -0.86 16.67 -1.84
N PRO A 51 -2.17 16.43 -1.57
CA PRO A 51 -2.82 16.52 -0.26
C PRO A 51 -2.47 15.34 0.65
N SER A 52 -2.66 15.49 1.96
CA SER A 52 -2.37 14.46 2.96
C SER A 52 -3.09 13.14 2.66
N GLY A 53 -2.45 12.01 2.98
CA GLY A 53 -2.99 10.68 2.71
C GLY A 53 -2.86 10.23 1.25
N THR A 54 -1.97 10.85 0.49
CA THR A 54 -1.60 10.43 -0.87
C THR A 54 -0.18 9.87 -0.90
N PHE A 55 0.10 9.04 -1.90
CA PHE A 55 1.48 8.63 -2.18
C PHE A 55 2.16 9.71 -3.03
N ALA A 56 3.37 10.11 -2.64
CA ALA A 56 4.21 11.03 -3.39
C ALA A 56 5.41 10.33 -4.02
N THR A 57 6.03 10.96 -5.03
CA THR A 57 7.40 10.61 -5.43
C THR A 57 8.36 10.72 -4.25
N GLY A 58 9.32 9.81 -4.15
CA GLY A 58 10.21 9.66 -3.00
C GLY A 58 9.68 8.68 -1.95
N SER A 59 10.13 8.86 -0.71
CA SER A 59 9.78 8.00 0.42
C SER A 59 8.41 8.34 1.00
N ASN A 60 7.61 7.31 1.29
CA ASN A 60 6.32 7.44 1.95
C ASN A 60 6.28 6.50 3.15
N ASP A 61 6.00 7.03 4.34
CA ASP A 61 5.77 6.19 5.52
C ASP A 61 4.42 5.49 5.37
N PHE A 62 4.44 4.17 5.34
CA PHE A 62 3.25 3.35 5.16
C PHE A 62 3.04 2.44 6.36
N TYR A 63 1.88 2.61 7.00
CA TYR A 63 1.46 1.85 8.16
C TYR A 63 0.26 0.97 7.83
N VAL A 64 0.29 -0.27 8.31
CA VAL A 64 -0.81 -1.21 8.24
C VAL A 64 -1.13 -1.74 9.63
N GLN A 65 -2.40 -1.70 10.01
CA GLN A 65 -2.92 -2.34 11.21
C GLN A 65 -3.99 -3.35 10.82
N PHE A 66 -3.78 -4.63 11.15
CA PHE A 66 -4.74 -5.70 10.88
C PHE A 66 -5.75 -5.83 12.03
N ALA A 67 -6.99 -6.20 11.70
CA ALA A 67 -8.10 -6.29 12.65
C ALA A 67 -8.07 -7.55 13.52
N ASP A 68 -7.57 -8.67 13.00
CA ASP A 68 -7.44 -9.92 13.76
C ASP A 68 -6.00 -10.18 14.20
N THR A 69 -5.87 -10.99 15.25
CA THR A 69 -4.59 -11.45 15.79
C THR A 69 -4.71 -12.95 16.03
N ILE A 70 -4.47 -13.77 15.00
CA ILE A 70 -4.19 -15.19 15.21
C ILE A 70 -2.68 -15.27 15.42
N PRO A 71 -2.18 -15.46 16.66
CA PRO A 71 -0.75 -15.60 16.88
C PRO A 71 -0.23 -16.81 16.09
N PRO A 72 0.95 -16.74 15.45
CA PRO A 72 1.99 -15.72 15.60
C PRO A 72 1.97 -14.57 14.56
N GLU A 73 0.87 -14.34 13.84
CA GLU A 73 0.85 -13.35 12.77
C GLU A 73 1.05 -11.91 13.27
N HIS A 74 1.80 -11.11 12.50
CA HIS A 74 2.08 -9.72 12.83
C HIS A 74 0.77 -8.90 12.84
N LYS A 75 0.56 -8.17 13.94
CA LYS A 75 -0.61 -7.30 14.12
C LYS A 75 -0.48 -5.98 13.33
N GLN A 76 0.75 -5.56 13.02
CA GLN A 76 1.05 -4.32 12.33
C GLN A 76 2.25 -4.46 11.40
N ILE A 77 2.33 -3.58 10.41
CA ILE A 77 3.49 -3.39 9.54
C ILE A 77 3.81 -1.90 9.49
N ASP A 78 5.05 -1.59 9.78
CA ASP A 78 5.65 -0.26 9.62
C ASP A 78 6.71 -0.36 8.52
N CYS A 79 6.54 0.36 7.41
CA CYS A 79 7.48 0.30 6.29
C CYS A 79 7.54 1.61 5.51
N VAL A 80 8.61 1.78 4.75
CA VAL A 80 8.76 2.91 3.82
C VAL A 80 8.53 2.42 2.40
N VAL A 81 7.57 3.02 1.70
CA VAL A 81 7.30 2.77 0.28
C VAL A 81 7.98 3.86 -0.55
N VAL A 82 8.97 3.46 -1.36
CA VAL A 82 9.70 4.39 -2.23
C VAL A 82 9.10 4.37 -3.64
N ILE A 83 8.70 5.55 -4.12
CA ILE A 83 8.27 5.75 -5.51
C ILE A 83 9.36 6.50 -6.26
N PRO A 84 10.10 5.87 -7.18
CA PRO A 84 11.21 6.52 -7.89
C PRO A 84 10.75 7.74 -8.71
N ASP A 85 11.58 8.77 -8.77
CA ASP A 85 11.34 9.97 -9.61
C ASP A 85 11.27 9.65 -11.11
N SER A 86 11.85 8.54 -11.52
CA SER A 86 11.77 8.02 -12.89
C SER A 86 10.41 7.39 -13.23
N SER A 87 9.57 7.13 -12.23
CA SER A 87 8.21 6.62 -12.47
C SER A 87 7.30 7.73 -12.98
N SER A 88 6.60 7.46 -14.08
CA SER A 88 5.65 8.41 -14.64
C SER A 88 4.49 8.64 -13.66
N ILE A 89 4.13 9.91 -13.42
CA ILE A 89 2.99 10.29 -12.57
C ILE A 89 1.65 9.88 -13.16
N ASP A 90 1.59 9.59 -14.46
CA ASP A 90 0.38 9.11 -15.14
C ASP A 90 0.21 7.59 -15.05
N ASP A 91 1.27 6.83 -14.68
CA ASP A 91 1.20 5.36 -14.59
C ASP A 91 0.66 4.88 -13.25
N ASP A 92 -0.46 4.17 -13.25
CA ASP A 92 -0.97 3.54 -12.03
C ASP A 92 0.02 2.52 -11.44
N LEU A 93 0.05 2.44 -10.11
CA LEU A 93 0.84 1.49 -9.34
C LEU A 93 -0.05 0.56 -8.53
N ILE A 94 0.45 -0.62 -8.21
CA ILE A 94 -0.24 -1.61 -7.39
C ILE A 94 0.64 -1.95 -6.19
N LEU A 95 0.14 -1.70 -4.98
CA LEU A 95 0.83 -2.04 -3.74
C LEU A 95 0.19 -3.29 -3.14
N TYR A 96 0.90 -4.41 -3.17
CA TYR A 96 0.47 -5.64 -2.53
C TYR A 96 0.83 -5.60 -1.05
N VAL A 97 -0.15 -5.86 -0.18
CA VAL A 97 0.03 -5.90 1.27
C VAL A 97 -0.14 -7.34 1.74
N PHE A 98 0.96 -7.93 2.20
CA PHE A 98 1.01 -9.21 2.88
C PHE A 98 1.05 -8.97 4.40
N ARG A 99 1.04 -10.04 5.20
CA ARG A 99 1.08 -9.94 6.67
C ARG A 99 2.38 -9.43 7.25
N ASN A 100 3.49 -9.58 6.53
CA ASN A 100 4.84 -9.30 7.03
C ASN A 100 5.65 -8.40 6.09
N SER A 101 5.07 -8.01 4.96
CA SER A 101 5.76 -7.31 3.89
C SER A 101 4.76 -6.62 2.98
N VAL A 102 5.28 -5.69 2.19
CA VAL A 102 4.54 -5.05 1.10
C VAL A 102 5.38 -5.17 -0.17
N SER A 103 4.76 -5.01 -1.34
CA SER A 103 5.47 -5.03 -2.62
C SER A 103 4.81 -4.08 -3.60
N LEU A 104 5.56 -3.11 -4.09
CA LEU A 104 5.06 -2.11 -5.03
C LEU A 104 5.40 -2.52 -6.47
N LEU A 105 4.39 -2.56 -7.33
CA LEU A 105 4.53 -2.87 -8.75
C LEU A 105 4.02 -1.70 -9.60
N SER A 106 4.66 -1.49 -10.75
CA SER A 106 4.06 -0.71 -11.83
C SER A 106 2.87 -1.44 -12.47
N SER A 107 2.01 -0.71 -13.18
CA SER A 107 0.95 -1.28 -14.02
C SER A 107 1.44 -2.31 -15.06
N ARG A 108 2.74 -2.28 -15.41
CA ARG A 108 3.38 -3.24 -16.33
C ARG A 108 3.96 -4.47 -15.63
N GLY A 109 3.76 -4.62 -14.32
CA GLY A 109 4.23 -5.76 -13.54
C GLY A 109 5.71 -5.71 -13.13
N ILE A 110 6.39 -4.58 -13.37
CA ILE A 110 7.76 -4.38 -12.87
C ILE A 110 7.69 -4.06 -11.38
N VAL A 111 8.37 -4.87 -10.57
CA VAL A 111 8.57 -4.63 -9.13
C VAL A 111 9.47 -3.41 -8.98
N LEU A 112 8.99 -2.41 -8.25
CA LEU A 112 9.76 -1.21 -7.94
C LEU A 112 10.64 -1.46 -6.71
N PRO A 113 11.89 -0.99 -6.70
CA PRO A 113 12.81 -1.21 -5.61
C PRO A 113 12.35 -0.52 -4.31
N ASP A 114 12.68 -1.18 -3.20
CA ASP A 114 12.57 -0.74 -1.81
C ASP A 114 11.17 -0.54 -1.22
N THR A 115 10.73 -1.61 -0.57
CA THR A 115 9.87 -1.55 0.62
C THR A 115 10.67 -2.07 1.80
N THR A 116 11.41 -1.19 2.47
CA THR A 116 12.21 -1.57 3.63
C THR A 116 11.32 -1.52 4.87
N PRO A 117 11.32 -2.55 5.74
CA PRO A 117 10.73 -2.43 7.07
C PRO A 117 11.32 -1.21 7.78
N ALA A 118 10.48 -0.41 8.43
CA ALA A 118 10.99 0.65 9.31
C ALA A 118 11.75 -0.02 10.47
N ALA A 119 12.92 0.52 10.81
CA ALA A 119 13.80 -0.02 11.86
C ALA A 119 13.20 0.17 13.27
#